data_AF-A0A832U7Q3-F1
#
_entry.id   AF-A0A832U7Q3-F1
#
_cell.length_a   1.000
_cell.length_b   1.000
_cell.length_c   1.000
_cell.angle_alpha   90.00
_cell.angle_beta   90.00
_cell.angle_gamma   90.00
#
_symmetry.space_group_name_H-M   'P 1'
#
loop_
_entity.id
_entity.type
_entity.pdbx_description
1 polymer ?
#
loop_
_entity_poly.entity_id
_entity_poly.type
_entity_poly.pdbx_seq_one_letter_code
_entity_poly.pdbx_strand_id
1 'polypeptide(L)'
;MQEPLLKVIIFGDLLLERTKNLDEKSRNYIERMQKASERMQVFTDDLLGYSKISSGRQFEYIHTQKILKEVVEDLDASISESGGTIEYKDILNFEADPFQMKQLFQNLLSNALK
;
A
#
# COMPACT_ATOMS: atom_id res chain seq x y z
N MET A 1 -11.75 -5.82 7.66
CA MET A 1 -12.83 -4.83 7.45
C MET A 1 -12.20 -3.44 7.50
N GLN A 2 -12.20 -2.73 6.37
CA GLN A 2 -11.67 -1.35 6.26
C GLN A 2 -12.76 -0.32 5.92
N GLU A 3 -14.02 -0.75 5.78
CA GLU A 3 -15.14 0.12 5.41
C GLU A 3 -15.27 1.42 6.21
N PRO A 4 -14.94 1.49 7.52
CA PRO A 4 -15.06 2.74 8.27
C PRO A 4 -14.11 3.84 7.75
N LEU A 5 -12.85 3.51 7.46
CA LEU A 5 -11.84 4.47 7.00
C LEU A 5 -12.12 4.92 5.56
N LEU A 6 -12.50 3.96 4.71
CA LEU A 6 -12.88 4.25 3.33
C LEU A 6 -14.06 5.22 3.25
N LYS A 7 -15.06 5.06 4.13
CA LYS A 7 -16.18 6.02 4.21
C LYS A 7 -15.73 7.42 4.60
N VAL A 8 -14.79 7.57 5.54
CA VAL A 8 -14.27 8.90 5.94
C VAL A 8 -13.59 9.61 4.77
N ILE A 9 -12.80 8.87 3.97
CA ILE A 9 -12.13 9.42 2.78
C ILE A 9 -13.18 9.86 1.74
N ILE A 10 -14.11 8.98 1.38
CA ILE A 10 -15.16 9.25 0.38
C ILE A 10 -16.05 10.44 0.78
N PHE A 11 -16.48 10.51 2.05
CA PHE A 11 -17.31 11.63 2.50
C PHE A 11 -16.52 12.94 2.57
N GLY A 12 -15.22 12.89 2.88
CA GLY A 12 -14.33 14.03 2.78
C GLY A 12 -14.24 14.58 1.35
N ASP A 13 -14.03 13.68 0.38
CA ASP A 13 -13.93 14.04 -1.04
C ASP A 13 -15.23 14.66 -1.54
N LEU A 14 -16.38 14.05 -1.22
CA LEU A 14 -17.70 14.58 -1.55
C LEU A 14 -17.94 15.96 -0.94
N LEU A 15 -17.47 16.21 0.29
CA LEU A 15 -17.60 17.51 0.95
C LEU A 15 -16.79 18.60 0.24
N LEU A 16 -15.56 18.27 -0.16
CA LEU A 16 -14.67 19.18 -0.91
C LEU A 16 -15.22 19.46 -2.32
N GLU A 17 -15.80 18.46 -2.98
CA GLU A 17 -16.35 18.59 -4.33
C GLU A 17 -17.67 19.38 -4.34
N ARG A 18 -18.57 19.11 -3.39
CA ARG A 18 -19.92 19.70 -3.40
C ARG A 18 -20.04 21.05 -2.73
N THR A 19 -19.06 21.47 -1.92
CA THR A 19 -19.13 22.73 -1.19
C THR A 19 -18.22 23.80 -1.80
N LYS A 20 -18.84 24.74 -2.54
CA LYS A 20 -18.11 25.78 -3.28
C LYS A 20 -17.52 26.90 -2.41
N ASN A 21 -18.07 27.13 -1.21
CA ASN A 21 -17.73 28.26 -0.33
C ASN A 21 -17.11 27.83 0.99
N LEU A 22 -16.32 26.76 0.97
CA LEU A 22 -15.65 26.26 2.16
C LEU A 22 -14.48 27.21 2.51
N ASP A 23 -14.44 27.73 3.72
CA ASP A 23 -13.34 28.57 4.16
C ASP A 23 -12.03 27.75 4.24
N GLU A 24 -10.90 28.44 4.13
CA GLU A 24 -9.58 27.80 4.09
C GLU A 24 -9.31 26.90 5.30
N LYS A 25 -9.79 27.31 6.48
CA LYS A 25 -9.60 26.56 7.73
C LYS A 25 -10.42 25.27 7.72
N SER A 26 -11.67 25.33 7.28
CA SER A 26 -12.51 24.15 7.09
C SER A 26 -11.91 23.19 6.06
N ARG A 27 -11.34 23.71 4.96
CA ARG A 27 -10.70 22.88 3.92
C ARG A 27 -9.49 22.16 4.49
N ASN A 28 -8.63 22.89 5.22
CA ASN A 28 -7.47 22.34 5.87
C ASN A 28 -7.84 21.23 6.88
N TYR A 29 -8.94 21.38 7.62
CA TYR A 29 -9.41 20.34 8.53
C TYR A 29 -9.85 19.06 7.82
N ILE A 30 -10.57 19.18 6.70
CA ILE A 30 -11.00 18.02 5.91
C ILE A 30 -9.76 17.30 5.35
N GLU A 31 -8.84 18.01 4.73
CA GLU A 31 -7.60 17.43 4.18
C GLU A 31 -6.76 16.74 5.25
N ARG A 32 -6.64 17.34 6.45
CA ARG A 32 -5.91 16.73 7.58
C ARG A 32 -6.59 15.46 8.08
N MET A 33 -7.91 15.44 8.13
CA MET A 33 -8.69 14.26 8.52
C MET A 33 -8.49 13.13 7.50
N GLN A 34 -8.61 13.42 6.20
CA GLN A 34 -8.42 12.43 5.13
C GLN A 34 -7.01 11.83 5.17
N LYS A 35 -5.97 12.66 5.27
CA LYS A 35 -4.58 12.20 5.44
C LYS A 35 -4.38 11.33 6.68
N ALA A 36 -5.12 11.60 7.77
CA ALA A 36 -5.05 10.77 8.96
C ALA A 36 -5.73 9.41 8.76
N SER A 37 -6.88 9.38 8.07
CA SER A 37 -7.60 8.16 7.72
C SER A 37 -6.80 7.25 6.77
N GLU A 38 -6.13 7.83 5.77
CA GLU A 38 -5.22 7.11 4.87
C GLU A 38 -4.07 6.47 5.65
N ARG A 39 -3.41 7.20 6.56
CA ARG A 39 -2.36 6.64 7.42
C ARG A 39 -2.87 5.51 8.32
N MET A 40 -4.08 5.64 8.87
CA MET A 40 -4.69 4.57 9.67
C MET A 40 -5.02 3.33 8.82
N GLN A 41 -5.34 3.51 7.55
CA GLN A 41 -5.57 2.39 6.63
C GLN A 41 -4.28 1.62 6.41
N VAL A 42 -3.18 2.31 6.11
CA VAL A 42 -1.84 1.72 5.99
C VAL A 42 -1.46 0.96 7.26
N PHE A 43 -1.60 1.57 8.45
CA PHE A 43 -1.28 0.88 9.70
C PHE A 43 -2.16 -0.34 9.98
N THR A 44 -3.44 -0.28 9.60
CA THR A 44 -4.35 -1.43 9.76
C THR A 44 -3.94 -2.56 8.83
N ASP A 45 -3.55 -2.25 7.59
CA ASP A 45 -3.05 -3.24 6.63
C ASP A 45 -1.73 -3.84 7.07
N ASP A 46 -0.81 -3.02 7.56
CA ASP A 46 0.47 -3.47 8.12
C ASP A 46 0.24 -4.42 9.30
N LEU A 47 -0.69 -4.08 10.22
CA LEU A 47 -1.01 -4.91 11.37
C LEU A 47 -1.67 -6.24 10.96
N LEU A 48 -2.62 -6.20 10.01
CA LEU A 48 -3.24 -7.41 9.46
C LEU A 48 -2.23 -8.28 8.72
N GLY A 49 -1.29 -7.64 8.01
CA GLY A 49 -0.14 -8.28 7.40
C GLY A 49 0.72 -8.99 8.43
N TYR A 50 1.13 -8.27 9.48
CA TYR A 50 1.93 -8.81 10.58
C TYR A 50 1.23 -9.99 11.28
N SER A 51 -0.07 -9.87 11.56
CA SER A 51 -0.84 -10.95 12.19
C SER A 51 -0.92 -12.21 11.32
N LYS A 52 -0.88 -12.08 9.99
CA LYS A 52 -0.90 -13.21 9.05
C LYS A 52 0.46 -13.92 8.91
N ILE A 53 1.56 -13.27 9.31
CA ILE A 53 2.90 -13.90 9.34
C ILE A 53 2.99 -14.97 10.45
N SER A 54 2.19 -14.85 11.51
CA SER A 54 2.15 -15.79 12.65
C SER A 54 1.43 -17.11 12.35
N SER A 55 0.53 -17.15 11.35
CA SER A 55 -0.16 -18.37 10.95
C SER A 55 0.72 -19.18 10.00
N GLY A 56 1.53 -20.07 10.57
CA GLY A 56 2.49 -20.95 9.89
C GLY A 56 2.02 -21.43 8.52
N ARG A 57 2.64 -20.90 7.46
CA ARG A 57 2.54 -21.39 6.09
C ARG A 57 3.79 -22.18 5.75
N GLN A 58 3.64 -23.15 4.84
CA GLN A 58 4.75 -24.00 4.42
C GLN A 58 5.74 -23.20 3.58
N PHE A 59 7.03 -23.38 3.88
CA PHE A 59 8.10 -22.93 3.01
C PHE A 59 8.07 -23.79 1.75
N GLU A 60 8.19 -23.14 0.60
CA GLU A 60 8.34 -23.80 -0.68
C GLU A 60 9.46 -23.15 -1.48
N TYR A 61 9.98 -23.88 -2.47
CA TYR A 61 11.00 -23.34 -3.35
C TYR A 61 10.39 -22.28 -4.27
N ILE A 62 10.75 -21.00 -4.06
CA ILE A 62 10.15 -19.89 -4.78
C ILE A 62 10.94 -19.45 -5.99
N HIS A 63 10.22 -19.08 -7.05
CA HIS A 63 10.77 -18.35 -8.19
C HIS A 63 10.67 -16.84 -7.93
N THR A 64 11.68 -16.27 -7.28
CA THR A 64 11.68 -14.87 -6.81
C THR A 64 11.42 -13.86 -7.94
N GLN A 65 11.91 -14.15 -9.15
CA GLN A 65 11.64 -13.35 -10.36
C GLN A 65 10.14 -13.22 -10.64
N LYS A 66 9.37 -14.29 -10.47
CA LYS A 66 7.92 -14.28 -10.72
C LYS A 66 7.20 -13.39 -9.70
N ILE A 67 7.57 -13.53 -8.42
CA ILE A 67 6.99 -12.74 -7.34
C ILE A 67 7.29 -11.25 -7.56
N LEU A 68 8.53 -10.89 -7.88
CA LEU A 68 8.91 -9.50 -8.15
C LEU A 68 8.19 -8.92 -9.37
N LYS A 69 8.00 -9.72 -10.42
CA LYS A 69 7.22 -9.29 -11.58
C LYS A 69 5.77 -8.92 -11.19
N GLU A 70 5.10 -9.78 -10.42
CA GLU A 70 3.75 -9.49 -9.92
C GLU A 70 3.73 -8.22 -9.06
N VAL A 71 4.71 -8.04 -8.18
CA VAL A 71 4.78 -6.84 -7.31
C VAL A 71 5.01 -5.56 -8.12
N VAL A 72 5.83 -5.61 -9.16
CA VAL A 72 6.05 -4.45 -10.04
C VAL A 72 4.80 -4.13 -10.85
N GLU A 73 4.09 -5.14 -11.35
CA GLU A 73 2.78 -4.96 -12.00
C GLU A 73 1.77 -4.32 -11.03
N ASP A 74 1.75 -4.75 -9.76
CA ASP A 74 0.87 -4.18 -8.72
C ASP A 74 1.24 -2.70 -8.36
N LEU A 75 2.47 -2.25 -8.64
CA LEU A 75 2.98 -0.91 -8.32
C LEU A 75 3.07 0.05 -9.52
N ASP A 76 2.57 -0.34 -10.70
CA ASP A 76 2.72 0.42 -11.96
C ASP A 76 2.27 1.88 -11.86
N ALA A 77 1.15 2.15 -11.17
CA ALA A 77 0.67 3.49 -10.92
C ALA A 77 1.64 4.32 -10.05
N SER A 78 2.18 3.75 -8.98
CA SER A 78 3.14 4.42 -8.09
C SER A 78 4.48 4.68 -8.77
N ILE A 79 4.93 3.76 -9.65
CA ILE A 79 6.14 3.95 -10.46
C ILE A 79 5.94 5.13 -11.42
N SER A 80 4.79 5.17 -12.10
CA SER A 80 4.45 6.26 -13.03
C SER A 80 4.34 7.62 -12.33
N GLU A 81 3.74 7.66 -11.14
CA GLU A 81 3.58 8.90 -10.36
C GLU A 81 4.91 9.42 -9.80
N SER A 82 5.78 8.54 -9.32
CA SER A 82 7.09 8.91 -8.76
C SER A 82 8.14 9.21 -9.83
N GLY A 83 7.96 8.73 -11.06
CA GLY A 83 8.99 8.74 -12.10
C GLY A 83 10.17 7.81 -11.78
N GLY A 84 10.01 6.91 -10.82
CA GLY A 84 11.03 5.95 -10.40
C GLY A 84 11.28 4.86 -11.42
N THR A 85 12.40 4.15 -11.30
CA THR A 85 12.70 2.96 -12.10
C THR A 85 13.11 1.83 -11.17
N ILE A 86 12.53 0.64 -11.36
CA ILE A 86 12.84 -0.56 -10.58
C ILE A 86 13.68 -1.49 -11.46
N GLU A 87 14.91 -1.76 -11.02
CA GLU A 87 15.81 -2.71 -11.68
C GLU A 87 16.15 -3.87 -10.73
N TYR A 88 16.08 -5.09 -11.25
CA TYR A 88 16.49 -6.29 -10.52
C TYR A 88 17.22 -7.26 -11.45
N LYS A 89 18.34 -7.82 -10.95
CA LYS A 89 19.21 -8.73 -11.70
C LYS A 89 19.71 -9.85 -10.78
N ASP A 90 20.01 -11.01 -11.36
CA ASP A 90 20.65 -12.15 -10.70
C ASP A 90 19.88 -12.63 -9.45
N ILE A 91 18.56 -12.80 -9.61
CA ILE A 91 17.70 -13.15 -8.49
C ILE A 91 17.79 -14.64 -8.17
N LEU A 92 18.18 -14.91 -6.93
CA LEU A 92 18.26 -16.27 -6.38
C LEU A 92 16.86 -16.81 -6.05
N ASN A 93 16.66 -18.08 -6.34
CA ASN A 93 15.51 -18.86 -5.89
C ASN A 93 15.91 -19.62 -4.62
N PHE A 94 15.04 -19.60 -3.62
CA PHE A 94 15.29 -20.19 -2.30
C PHE A 94 13.99 -20.67 -1.67
N GLU A 95 14.08 -21.37 -0.54
CA GLU A 95 12.90 -21.79 0.21
C GLU A 95 12.36 -20.64 1.07
N ALA A 96 11.11 -20.26 0.84
CA ALA A 96 10.42 -19.21 1.60
C ALA A 96 8.90 -19.38 1.49
N ASP A 97 8.15 -18.59 2.28
CA ASP A 97 6.72 -18.40 2.07
C ASP A 97 6.51 -17.37 0.93
N PRO A 98 5.92 -17.76 -0.22
CA PRO A 98 5.73 -16.87 -1.37
C PRO A 98 4.90 -15.64 -1.03
N PHE A 99 3.92 -15.77 -0.15
CA PHE A 99 3.04 -14.66 0.20
C PHE A 99 3.76 -13.65 1.08
N GLN A 100 4.57 -14.13 2.03
CA GLN A 100 5.40 -13.23 2.84
C GLN A 100 6.46 -12.54 2.00
N MET A 101 7.05 -13.25 1.03
CA MET A 101 7.99 -12.64 0.11
C MET A 101 7.34 -11.59 -0.79
N LYS A 102 6.14 -11.87 -1.32
CA LYS A 102 5.35 -10.88 -2.07
C LYS A 102 5.10 -9.62 -1.24
N GLN A 103 4.64 -9.79 -0.01
CA GLN A 103 4.36 -8.69 0.91
C GLN A 103 5.64 -7.90 1.26
N LEU A 104 6.75 -8.60 1.53
CA LEU A 104 8.03 -7.96 1.82
C LEU A 104 8.48 -7.07 0.66
N PHE A 105 8.48 -7.60 -0.56
CA PHE A 105 8.89 -6.82 -1.73
C PHE A 105 7.94 -5.65 -2.00
N GLN A 106 6.63 -5.85 -1.86
CA GLN A 106 5.65 -4.77 -2.01
C GLN A 106 5.92 -3.64 -1.02
N ASN A 107 6.18 -3.98 0.25
CA ASN A 107 6.47 -2.99 1.28
C ASN A 107 7.78 -2.23 1.04
N LEU A 108 8.84 -2.95 0.66
CA LEU A 108 10.15 -2.34 0.38
C LEU A 108 10.08 -1.40 -0.83
N LEU A 109 9.47 -1.87 -1.92
CA LEU A 109 9.37 -1.10 -3.16
C LEU A 109 8.39 0.07 -3.02
N SER A 110 7.22 -0.14 -2.41
CA SER A 110 6.27 0.95 -2.15
C SER A 110 6.90 2.05 -1.29
N ASN A 111 7.68 1.69 -0.27
CA ASN A 111 8.37 2.68 0.55
C ASN A 111 9.53 3.37 -0.18
N ALA A 112 10.15 2.73 -1.17
CA ALA A 112 11.19 3.35 -1.99
C ALA A 112 10.63 4.30 -3.06
N LEU A 113 9.37 4.11 -3.49
CA LEU A 113 8.69 4.98 -4.46
C LEU A 113 7.97 6.18 -3.83
N LYS A 114 7.75 6.16 -2.50
CA LYS A 114 7.25 7.30 -1.72
C LYS A 114 8.35 8.35 -1.51
#